data_AF-A0AAD9H8Q4-F1
#
_entry.id   AF-A0AAD9H8Q4-F1
#
_cell.length_a   1.000
_cell.length_b   1.000
_cell.length_c   1.000
_cell.angle_alpha   90.00
_cell.angle_beta   90.00
_cell.angle_gamma   90.00
#
_symmetry.space_group_name_H-M   'P 1'
#
loop_
_entity.id
_entity.type
_entity.pdbx_description
1 polymer ?
#
loop_
_entity_poly.entity_id
_entity_poly.type
_entity_poly.pdbx_seq_one_letter_code
_entity_poly.pdbx_strand_id
1 'polypeptide(L)'
;MSDSGELPSLHTPSPNNDRLPAILCLHGQGTNGAIFSHQSRALVKSLTDRFRFIFVDSPFTSWQPGPGVVPTYADLKPYRRWHYGRAQIETGLSAEAVDAEKARVRALVSHHFEAESGEEGGGRGIVGVMAFSHGTRVATGLCLDDEFGPRIKIAILISPVYPYLSVGEAPKGSPGPDDKVRRNLVVRLVQVHGTSDPWAPGGNRLVRTHFSASLTRTVAFPGDHQVPSAAKDVAMVSSEVISAWELGEAS
;
A
#
# COMPACT_ATOMS: atom_id res chain seq x y z
N MET A 1 -26.33 -23.61 -47.03
CA MET A 1 -25.88 -23.93 -45.66
C MET A 1 -24.46 -23.42 -45.52
N SER A 2 -24.31 -22.23 -44.95
CA SER A 2 -23.02 -21.68 -44.52
C SER A 2 -23.36 -20.52 -43.60
N ASP A 3 -23.57 -20.88 -42.33
CA ASP A 3 -23.85 -19.99 -41.22
C ASP A 3 -22.49 -19.45 -40.72
N SER A 4 -22.18 -18.21 -41.09
CA SER A 4 -20.99 -17.50 -40.63
C SER A 4 -21.32 -16.81 -39.31
N GLY A 5 -21.14 -17.54 -38.21
CA GLY A 5 -21.23 -17.00 -36.86
C GLY A 5 -20.11 -16.02 -36.58
N GLU A 6 -20.47 -14.74 -36.45
CA GLU A 6 -19.62 -13.70 -35.86
C GLU A 6 -19.30 -14.06 -34.39
N LEU A 7 -18.02 -14.22 -34.08
CA LEU A 7 -17.54 -14.26 -32.70
C LEU A 7 -17.76 -12.88 -32.05
N PRO A 8 -18.34 -12.80 -30.84
CA PRO A 8 -18.50 -11.52 -30.17
C PRO A 8 -17.13 -10.93 -29.84
N SER A 9 -16.92 -9.72 -30.36
CA SER A 9 -15.74 -8.88 -30.14
C SER A 9 -15.39 -8.78 -28.65
N LEU A 10 -14.11 -8.99 -28.35
CA LEU A 10 -13.49 -8.74 -27.06
C LEU A 10 -13.90 -7.36 -26.53
N HIS A 11 -14.33 -7.33 -25.27
CA HIS A 11 -14.63 -6.11 -24.51
C HIS A 11 -13.50 -5.08 -24.67
N THR A 12 -13.75 -4.03 -25.45
CA THR A 12 -13.02 -2.77 -25.34
C THR A 12 -13.29 -2.18 -23.95
N PRO A 13 -12.26 -1.88 -23.15
CA PRO A 13 -12.44 -1.19 -21.88
C PRO A 13 -13.15 0.14 -22.11
N SER A 14 -14.14 0.47 -21.28
CA SER A 14 -14.85 1.74 -21.36
C SER A 14 -13.86 2.92 -21.16
N PRO A 15 -13.84 3.93 -22.05
CA PRO A 15 -12.81 4.99 -22.09
C PRO A 15 -12.79 5.96 -20.90
N ASN A 16 -13.59 5.73 -19.85
CA ASN A 16 -13.67 6.59 -18.66
C ASN A 16 -12.77 6.14 -17.49
N ASN A 17 -12.29 4.90 -17.46
CA ASN A 17 -11.52 4.39 -16.32
C ASN A 17 -10.04 4.79 -16.32
N ASP A 18 -9.47 5.12 -17.49
CA ASP A 18 -8.05 5.50 -17.60
C ASP A 18 -7.76 6.87 -16.96
N ARG A 19 -8.80 7.65 -16.64
CA ARG A 19 -8.70 8.98 -16.00
C ARG A 19 -8.79 9.00 -14.49
N LEU A 20 -9.09 7.86 -13.86
CA LEU A 20 -9.29 7.81 -12.41
C LEU A 20 -7.95 8.03 -11.67
N PRO A 21 -7.97 8.71 -10.51
CA PRO A 21 -6.80 8.79 -9.64
C PRO A 21 -6.30 7.39 -9.27
N ALA A 22 -4.98 7.22 -9.20
CA ALA A 22 -4.37 5.93 -8.91
C ALA A 22 -3.99 5.76 -7.42
N ILE A 23 -4.12 4.53 -6.93
CA ILE A 23 -3.64 4.07 -5.63
C ILE A 23 -2.52 3.04 -5.84
N LEU A 24 -1.32 3.38 -5.36
CA LEU A 24 -0.16 2.47 -5.37
C LEU A 24 -0.32 1.40 -4.27
N CYS A 25 -0.23 0.13 -4.66
CA CYS A 25 -0.52 -1.00 -3.77
C CYS A 25 0.75 -1.77 -3.38
N LEU A 26 1.09 -1.76 -2.09
CA LEU A 26 2.31 -2.36 -1.53
C LEU A 26 2.01 -3.62 -0.73
N HIS A 27 2.50 -4.75 -1.23
CA HIS A 27 2.25 -6.07 -0.65
C HIS A 27 2.99 -6.32 0.68
N GLY A 28 2.54 -7.33 1.45
CA GLY A 28 3.17 -7.78 2.70
C GLY A 28 4.44 -8.62 2.50
N GLN A 29 5.11 -9.00 3.58
CA GLN A 29 6.31 -9.85 3.50
C GLN A 29 5.95 -11.27 3.06
N GLY A 30 6.74 -11.85 2.16
CA GLY A 30 6.53 -13.20 1.67
C GLY A 30 5.30 -13.35 0.76
N THR A 31 4.83 -12.23 0.17
CA THR A 31 3.80 -12.19 -0.88
C THR A 31 4.35 -11.46 -2.11
N ASN A 32 3.50 -11.10 -3.07
CA ASN A 32 3.83 -10.24 -4.20
C ASN A 32 2.57 -9.44 -4.62
N GLY A 33 2.70 -8.60 -5.65
CA GLY A 33 1.61 -7.76 -6.15
C GLY A 33 0.39 -8.57 -6.60
N ALA A 34 0.58 -9.70 -7.27
CA ALA A 34 -0.51 -10.57 -7.72
C ALA A 34 -1.28 -11.19 -6.54
N ILE A 35 -0.56 -11.70 -5.53
CA ILE A 35 -1.18 -12.22 -4.30
C ILE A 35 -1.94 -11.10 -3.58
N PHE A 36 -1.35 -9.91 -3.44
CA PHE A 36 -2.01 -8.81 -2.75
C PHE A 36 -3.25 -8.31 -3.51
N SER A 37 -3.21 -8.31 -4.85
CA SER A 37 -4.37 -8.05 -5.69
C SER A 37 -5.50 -9.06 -5.42
N HIS A 38 -5.17 -10.36 -5.36
CA HIS A 38 -6.18 -11.37 -5.05
C HIS A 38 -6.72 -11.26 -3.61
N GLN A 39 -5.86 -10.99 -2.62
CA GLN A 39 -6.24 -10.80 -1.22
C GLN A 39 -7.17 -9.58 -1.04
N SER A 40 -6.95 -8.51 -1.81
CA SER A 40 -7.72 -7.26 -1.72
C SER A 40 -8.83 -7.13 -2.76
N ARG A 41 -9.08 -8.15 -3.60
CA ARG A 41 -10.02 -8.10 -4.74
C ARG A 41 -11.42 -7.57 -4.41
N ALA A 42 -11.95 -7.92 -3.23
CA ALA A 42 -13.29 -7.48 -2.82
C ALA A 42 -13.31 -5.97 -2.52
N LEU A 43 -12.28 -5.47 -1.84
CA LEU A 43 -12.10 -4.04 -1.54
C LEU A 43 -11.76 -3.23 -2.80
N VAL A 44 -10.92 -3.76 -3.68
CA VAL A 44 -10.63 -3.12 -4.98
C VAL A 44 -11.92 -2.98 -5.81
N LYS A 45 -12.71 -4.06 -5.87
CA LYS A 45 -13.97 -4.07 -6.63
C LYS A 45 -14.96 -3.01 -6.12
N SER A 46 -15.02 -2.76 -4.83
CA SER A 46 -15.92 -1.74 -4.25
C SER A 46 -15.43 -0.31 -4.39
N LEU A 47 -14.23 -0.09 -4.95
CA LEU A 47 -13.60 1.23 -5.11
C LEU A 47 -13.21 1.54 -6.56
N THR A 48 -13.51 0.64 -7.51
CA THR A 48 -13.05 0.73 -8.91
C THR A 48 -13.71 1.86 -9.71
N ASP A 49 -14.78 2.44 -9.20
CA ASP A 49 -15.49 3.60 -9.77
C ASP A 49 -14.93 4.94 -9.25
N ARG A 50 -13.93 4.90 -8.37
CA ARG A 50 -13.23 6.08 -7.83
C ARG A 50 -11.74 6.04 -8.09
N PHE A 51 -11.14 4.85 -8.06
CA PHE A 51 -9.70 4.69 -8.18
C PHE A 51 -9.31 3.59 -9.14
N ARG A 52 -8.13 3.76 -9.73
CA ARG A 52 -7.35 2.68 -10.32
C ARG A 52 -6.33 2.18 -9.30
N PHE A 53 -6.00 0.88 -9.32
CA PHE A 53 -5.08 0.27 -8.35
C PHE A 53 -3.87 -0.30 -9.05
N ILE A 54 -2.67 0.11 -8.62
CA ILE A 54 -1.39 -0.31 -9.21
C ILE A 54 -0.69 -1.23 -8.23
N PHE A 55 -0.76 -2.54 -8.48
CA PHE A 55 -0.07 -3.55 -7.69
C PHE A 55 1.36 -3.70 -8.17
N VAL A 56 2.32 -3.42 -7.29
CA VAL A 56 3.74 -3.45 -7.62
C VAL A 56 4.46 -4.57 -6.88
N ASP A 57 5.50 -5.08 -7.53
CA ASP A 57 6.35 -6.13 -7.01
C ASP A 57 7.63 -5.54 -6.43
N SER A 58 7.91 -5.82 -5.15
CA SER A 58 9.15 -5.38 -4.54
C SER A 58 10.38 -6.00 -5.22
N PRO A 59 11.51 -5.28 -5.34
CA PRO A 59 12.65 -5.76 -6.13
C PRO A 59 13.50 -6.84 -5.44
N PHE A 60 13.08 -7.34 -4.27
CA PHE A 60 13.77 -8.36 -3.50
C PHE A 60 12.89 -9.59 -3.27
N THR A 61 13.47 -10.76 -3.49
CA THR A 61 12.81 -12.03 -3.21
C THR A 61 12.86 -12.35 -1.72
N SER A 62 11.78 -12.94 -1.21
CA SER A 62 11.71 -13.58 0.10
C SER A 62 11.93 -15.08 -0.06
N TRP A 63 12.73 -15.68 0.81
CA TRP A 63 12.95 -17.13 0.79
C TRP A 63 11.72 -17.92 1.23
N GLN A 64 10.92 -17.36 2.15
CA GLN A 64 9.72 -18.00 2.67
C GLN A 64 8.44 -17.25 2.27
N PRO A 65 7.32 -17.98 2.08
CA PRO A 65 6.00 -17.38 2.02
C PRO A 65 5.67 -16.66 3.33
N GLY A 66 4.81 -15.65 3.25
CA GLY A 66 4.23 -15.03 4.44
C GLY A 66 3.25 -15.98 5.16
N PRO A 67 2.91 -15.68 6.43
CA PRO A 67 1.84 -16.41 7.13
C PRO A 67 0.53 -16.41 6.32
N GLY A 68 -0.13 -17.56 6.23
CA GLY A 68 -1.40 -17.71 5.51
C GLY A 68 -1.31 -17.68 3.98
N VAL A 69 -0.12 -17.61 3.39
CA VAL A 69 0.07 -17.59 1.93
C VAL A 69 -0.05 -18.99 1.33
N VAL A 70 0.51 -19.98 2.00
CA VAL A 70 0.45 -21.40 1.60
C VAL A 70 -0.67 -22.08 2.39
N PRO A 71 -1.47 -22.98 1.78
CA PRO A 71 -1.30 -23.55 0.45
C PRO A 71 -1.85 -22.72 -0.72
N THR A 72 -2.76 -21.77 -0.46
CA THR A 72 -3.56 -21.07 -1.48
C THR A 72 -2.75 -20.42 -2.61
N TYR A 73 -1.57 -19.89 -2.32
CA TYR A 73 -0.71 -19.18 -3.27
C TYR A 73 0.67 -19.84 -3.44
N ALA A 74 0.74 -21.17 -3.31
CA ALA A 74 1.97 -21.93 -3.48
C ALA A 74 2.64 -21.69 -4.84
N ASP A 75 1.83 -21.51 -5.89
CA ASP A 75 2.29 -21.38 -7.28
C ASP A 75 2.54 -19.94 -7.73
N LEU A 76 2.14 -18.94 -6.93
CA LEU A 76 2.36 -17.53 -7.23
C LEU A 76 3.71 -17.03 -6.70
N LYS A 77 4.78 -17.74 -7.08
CA LYS A 77 6.17 -17.35 -6.82
C LYS A 77 6.68 -16.38 -7.90
N PRO A 78 7.76 -15.61 -7.66
CA PRO A 78 8.51 -15.53 -6.40
C PRO A 78 7.74 -14.77 -5.32
N TYR A 79 7.96 -15.18 -4.06
CA TYR A 79 7.60 -14.36 -2.91
C TYR A 79 8.62 -13.23 -2.74
N ARG A 80 8.19 -12.10 -2.21
CA ARG A 80 8.97 -10.87 -2.17
C ARG A 80 8.96 -10.23 -0.79
N ARG A 81 9.93 -9.35 -0.56
CA ARG A 81 10.03 -8.51 0.64
C ARG A 81 10.47 -7.11 0.22
N TRP A 82 10.18 -6.12 1.07
CA TRP A 82 10.72 -4.77 0.92
C TRP A 82 12.14 -4.67 1.50
N HIS A 83 12.71 -3.47 1.43
CA HIS A 83 14.06 -3.21 1.94
C HIS A 83 14.16 -3.38 3.45
N TYR A 84 15.35 -3.71 3.94
CA TYR A 84 15.60 -3.78 5.38
C TYR A 84 15.62 -2.39 6.04
N GLY A 85 15.39 -2.37 7.35
CA GLY A 85 15.52 -1.19 8.18
C GLY A 85 16.88 -1.09 8.86
N ARG A 86 17.10 -0.01 9.62
CA ARG A 86 18.36 0.20 10.35
C ARG A 86 18.60 -0.83 11.46
N ALA A 87 17.54 -1.38 12.06
CA ALA A 87 17.66 -2.44 13.07
C ALA A 87 18.40 -3.68 12.53
N GLN A 88 18.33 -3.95 11.23
CA GLN A 88 19.05 -5.05 10.62
C GLN A 88 20.57 -4.82 10.54
N ILE A 89 21.03 -3.57 10.65
CA ILE A 89 22.45 -3.23 10.72
C ILE A 89 23.05 -3.78 12.01
N GLU A 90 22.32 -3.65 13.12
CA GLU A 90 22.71 -4.18 14.42
C GLU A 90 22.82 -5.71 14.42
N THR A 91 22.12 -6.37 13.50
CA THR A 91 22.16 -7.84 13.32
C THR A 91 23.14 -8.31 12.25
N GLY A 92 23.98 -7.42 11.70
CA GLY A 92 25.09 -7.78 10.81
C GLY A 92 24.94 -7.39 9.34
N LEU A 93 23.88 -6.67 8.94
CA LEU A 93 23.85 -6.06 7.60
C LEU A 93 24.70 -4.78 7.58
N SER A 94 25.35 -4.50 6.46
CA SER A 94 26.05 -3.22 6.31
C SER A 94 25.05 -2.08 6.07
N ALA A 95 25.40 -0.87 6.50
CA ALA A 95 24.58 0.31 6.24
C ALA A 95 24.42 0.56 4.73
N GLU A 96 25.48 0.32 3.96
CA GLU A 96 25.52 0.45 2.51
C GLU A 96 24.57 -0.53 1.83
N ALA A 97 24.44 -1.76 2.34
CA ALA A 97 23.49 -2.73 1.83
C ALA A 97 22.03 -2.27 2.06
N VAL A 98 21.73 -1.75 3.25
CA VAL A 98 20.41 -1.18 3.57
C VAL A 98 20.11 0.03 2.67
N ASP A 99 21.09 0.90 2.46
CA ASP A 99 20.94 2.09 1.60
C ASP A 99 20.78 1.72 0.13
N ALA A 100 21.50 0.72 -0.37
CA ALA A 100 21.34 0.20 -1.72
C ALA A 100 19.95 -0.41 -1.93
N GLU A 101 19.44 -1.17 -0.96
CA GLU A 101 18.08 -1.71 -1.05
C GLU A 101 17.02 -0.61 -1.05
N LYS A 102 17.16 0.37 -0.15
CA LYS A 102 16.29 1.55 -0.09
C LYS A 102 16.28 2.31 -1.41
N ALA A 103 17.45 2.55 -2.01
CA ALA A 103 17.57 3.25 -3.29
C ALA A 103 16.83 2.52 -4.43
N ARG A 104 16.90 1.18 -4.47
CA ARG A 104 16.14 0.38 -5.45
C ARG A 104 14.63 0.47 -5.25
N VAL A 105 14.16 0.53 -4.00
CA VAL A 105 12.72 0.76 -3.71
C VAL A 105 12.30 2.16 -4.13
N ARG A 106 13.13 3.18 -3.85
CA ARG A 106 12.85 4.56 -4.31
C ARG A 106 12.72 4.61 -5.82
N ALA A 107 13.70 4.06 -6.55
CA ALA A 107 13.70 4.06 -8.02
C ALA A 107 12.45 3.37 -8.61
N LEU A 108 12.02 2.23 -8.02
CA LEU A 108 10.78 1.56 -8.41
C LEU A 108 9.56 2.47 -8.20
N VAL A 109 9.46 3.12 -7.03
CA VAL A 109 8.31 3.99 -6.73
C VAL A 109 8.32 5.24 -7.61
N SER A 110 9.45 5.90 -7.80
CA SER A 110 9.61 7.04 -8.71
C SER A 110 9.13 6.68 -10.12
N HIS A 111 9.56 5.52 -10.66
CA HIS A 111 9.12 5.05 -11.97
C HIS A 111 7.60 4.98 -12.09
N HIS A 112 6.90 4.45 -11.08
CA HIS A 112 5.44 4.40 -11.08
C HIS A 112 4.79 5.78 -10.93
N PHE A 113 5.32 6.67 -10.09
CA PHE A 113 4.79 8.04 -9.99
C PHE A 113 4.96 8.82 -11.30
N GLU A 114 6.09 8.63 -11.99
CA GLU A 114 6.38 9.27 -13.28
C GLU A 114 5.48 8.73 -14.40
N ALA A 115 5.37 7.41 -14.53
CA ALA A 115 4.53 6.77 -15.55
C ALA A 115 3.06 7.22 -15.44
N GLU A 116 2.57 7.39 -14.21
CA GLU A 116 1.19 7.81 -13.93
C GLU A 116 0.95 9.31 -14.08
N SER A 117 2.01 10.12 -14.02
CA SER A 117 1.93 11.57 -14.21
C SER A 117 2.13 11.99 -15.67
N GLY A 118 2.58 11.08 -16.54
CA GLY A 118 2.84 11.34 -17.96
C GLY A 118 1.58 11.34 -18.84
N GLU A 119 1.73 11.76 -20.10
CA GLU A 119 0.64 11.80 -21.09
C GLU A 119 0.00 10.42 -21.33
N GLU A 120 0.76 9.34 -21.15
CA GLU A 120 0.30 7.94 -21.23
C GLU A 120 -0.42 7.45 -19.95
N GLY A 121 -0.23 8.12 -18.81
CA GLY A 121 -0.77 7.74 -17.50
C GLY A 121 -2.27 7.96 -17.35
N GLY A 122 -2.90 8.61 -18.32
CA GLY A 122 -4.35 8.69 -18.49
C GLY A 122 -5.12 9.51 -17.44
N GLY A 123 -4.62 9.71 -16.21
CA GLY A 123 -5.39 10.23 -15.07
C GLY A 123 -4.70 11.27 -14.17
N ARG A 124 -5.22 11.46 -12.95
CA ARG A 124 -4.73 12.44 -11.95
C ARG A 124 -3.41 12.04 -11.25
N GLY A 125 -2.71 11.02 -11.78
CA GLY A 125 -1.52 10.43 -11.16
C GLY A 125 -1.83 9.58 -9.92
N ILE A 126 -0.76 9.14 -9.25
CA ILE A 126 -0.86 8.43 -7.96
C ILE A 126 -1.18 9.44 -6.86
N VAL A 127 -2.38 9.33 -6.29
CA VAL A 127 -2.87 10.20 -5.22
C VAL A 127 -2.95 9.49 -3.88
N GLY A 128 -2.73 8.17 -3.86
CA GLY A 128 -2.88 7.39 -2.65
C GLY A 128 -2.02 6.14 -2.61
N VAL A 129 -1.93 5.56 -1.42
CA VAL A 129 -1.24 4.30 -1.17
C VAL A 129 -2.16 3.33 -0.43
N MET A 130 -2.19 2.07 -0.85
CA MET A 130 -2.81 0.98 -0.11
C MET A 130 -1.75 -0.06 0.21
N ALA A 131 -1.66 -0.50 1.46
CA ALA A 131 -0.60 -1.42 1.85
C ALA A 131 -1.04 -2.41 2.91
N PHE A 132 -0.41 -3.58 2.89
CA PHE A 132 -0.66 -4.64 3.87
C PHE A 132 0.61 -5.01 4.63
N SER A 133 0.50 -5.17 5.96
CA SER A 133 1.56 -5.71 6.82
C SER A 133 2.90 -5.00 6.58
N HIS A 134 3.96 -5.73 6.21
CA HIS A 134 5.27 -5.17 5.91
C HIS A 134 5.25 -4.01 4.89
N GLY A 135 4.34 -4.04 3.92
CA GLY A 135 4.17 -2.95 2.96
C GLY A 135 3.73 -1.63 3.59
N THR A 136 3.03 -1.65 4.74
CA THR A 136 2.60 -0.41 5.42
C THR A 136 3.79 0.38 5.96
N ARG A 137 4.93 -0.30 6.21
CA ARG A 137 6.15 0.35 6.66
C ARG A 137 6.70 1.26 5.57
N VAL A 138 6.72 0.76 4.33
CA VAL A 138 7.14 1.53 3.14
C VAL A 138 6.10 2.60 2.81
N ALA A 139 4.80 2.28 2.84
CA ALA A 139 3.73 3.27 2.61
C ALA A 139 3.85 4.47 3.55
N THR A 140 4.12 4.21 4.84
CA THR A 140 4.33 5.27 5.82
C THR A 140 5.59 6.09 5.51
N GLY A 141 6.66 5.44 5.08
CA GLY A 141 7.87 6.14 4.60
C GLY A 141 7.61 7.02 3.39
N LEU A 142 6.79 6.57 2.43
CA LEU A 142 6.36 7.37 1.29
C LEU A 142 5.57 8.60 1.70
N CYS A 143 4.63 8.45 2.64
CA CYS A 143 3.86 9.58 3.15
C CYS A 143 4.76 10.63 3.85
N LEU A 144 5.84 10.19 4.49
CA LEU A 144 6.81 11.05 5.21
C LEU A 144 7.90 11.65 4.30
N ASP A 145 8.01 11.19 3.05
CA ASP A 145 9.03 11.63 2.11
C ASP A 145 8.67 13.01 1.53
N ASP A 146 9.66 13.89 1.39
CA ASP A 146 9.44 15.26 0.89
C ASP A 146 9.00 15.30 -0.58
N GLU A 147 9.35 14.28 -1.39
CA GLU A 147 8.98 14.20 -2.80
C GLU A 147 7.62 13.52 -3.01
N PHE A 148 7.41 12.36 -2.35
CA PHE A 148 6.20 11.57 -2.54
C PHE A 148 5.04 12.00 -1.64
N GLY A 149 5.32 12.41 -0.41
CA GLY A 149 4.33 12.79 0.60
C GLY A 149 3.33 13.84 0.12
N PRO A 150 3.78 14.96 -0.50
CA PRO A 150 2.87 15.96 -1.05
C PRO A 150 1.89 15.44 -2.11
N ARG A 151 2.22 14.35 -2.81
CA ARG A 151 1.36 13.73 -3.83
C ARG A 151 0.34 12.77 -3.23
N ILE A 152 0.65 12.19 -2.06
CA ILE A 152 -0.23 11.23 -1.36
C ILE A 152 -1.26 11.98 -0.53
N LYS A 153 -2.54 11.88 -0.91
CA LYS A 153 -3.68 12.50 -0.22
C LYS A 153 -4.41 11.52 0.70
N ILE A 154 -4.41 10.23 0.34
CA ILE A 154 -5.06 9.15 1.09
C ILE A 154 -4.12 7.96 1.29
N ALA A 155 -4.12 7.39 2.48
CA ALA A 155 -3.43 6.15 2.80
C ALA A 155 -4.41 5.11 3.36
N ILE A 156 -4.35 3.88 2.86
CA ILE A 156 -5.13 2.73 3.32
C ILE A 156 -4.14 1.72 3.89
N LEU A 157 -3.99 1.70 5.21
CA LEU A 157 -3.03 0.82 5.89
C LEU A 157 -3.76 -0.35 6.53
N ILE A 158 -3.57 -1.54 5.95
CA ILE A 158 -4.19 -2.79 6.40
C ILE A 158 -3.19 -3.56 7.26
N SER A 159 -3.56 -3.82 8.50
CA SER A 159 -2.71 -4.46 9.51
C SER A 159 -1.31 -3.83 9.59
N PRO A 160 -1.21 -2.51 9.90
CA PRO A 160 0.08 -1.84 9.91
C PRO A 160 1.04 -2.44 10.95
N VAL A 161 2.34 -2.38 10.66
CA VAL A 161 3.39 -2.86 11.57
C VAL A 161 4.50 -1.81 11.75
N TYR A 162 5.10 -1.75 12.94
CA TYR A 162 6.16 -0.80 13.31
C TYR A 162 7.56 -1.41 13.14
N PRO A 163 8.63 -0.63 12.88
CA PRO A 163 8.67 0.79 12.51
C PRO A 163 8.36 1.03 11.02
N TYR A 164 8.19 2.29 10.62
CA TYR A 164 8.18 2.64 9.20
C TYR A 164 9.56 2.38 8.54
N LEU A 165 9.60 2.38 7.21
CA LEU A 165 10.80 2.22 6.40
C LEU A 165 10.98 3.46 5.52
N SER A 166 12.07 4.21 5.71
CA SER A 166 12.37 5.41 4.88
C SER A 166 12.72 5.01 3.46
N VAL A 167 12.19 5.73 2.48
CA VAL A 167 12.49 5.58 1.03
C VAL A 167 13.40 6.70 0.49
N GLY A 168 13.81 7.63 1.34
CA GLY A 168 14.68 8.76 1.00
C GLY A 168 15.77 8.97 2.04
N GLU A 169 16.56 10.02 1.86
CA GLU A 169 17.38 10.54 2.94
C GLU A 169 16.46 11.02 4.07
N ALA A 170 16.76 10.62 5.30
CA ALA A 170 16.07 11.23 6.43
C ALA A 170 16.47 12.72 6.46
N PRO A 171 15.53 13.68 6.51
CA PRO A 171 15.87 15.10 6.65
C PRO A 171 16.94 15.30 7.74
N LYS A 172 17.92 16.19 7.56
CA LYS A 172 18.93 16.46 8.61
C LYS A 172 18.22 16.85 9.91
N GLY A 173 18.54 16.18 11.02
CA GLY A 173 17.84 16.36 12.30
C GLY A 173 16.53 15.57 12.43
N SER A 174 16.23 14.72 11.46
CA SER A 174 15.17 13.73 11.57
C SER A 174 15.46 12.83 12.75
N PRO A 175 14.50 12.68 13.65
CA PRO A 175 14.72 11.75 14.71
C PRO A 175 14.70 10.32 14.12
N GLY A 176 15.52 9.43 14.68
CA GLY A 176 15.67 8.05 14.24
C GLY A 176 14.36 7.26 14.30
N PRO A 177 14.32 6.03 13.74
CA PRO A 177 13.13 5.19 13.76
C PRO A 177 12.61 4.83 15.17
N ASP A 178 13.34 5.16 16.24
CA ASP A 178 12.92 5.00 17.64
C ASP A 178 12.72 6.31 18.42
N ASP A 179 13.01 7.45 17.79
CA ASP A 179 12.74 8.73 18.43
C ASP A 179 11.24 9.02 18.48
N LYS A 180 10.81 9.76 19.49
CA LYS A 180 9.42 10.17 19.73
C LYS A 180 8.94 11.20 18.70
N VAL A 181 8.91 10.82 17.42
CA VAL A 181 8.61 11.76 16.34
C VAL A 181 7.12 11.92 16.18
N ARG A 182 6.51 12.94 16.77
CA ARG A 182 5.20 13.40 16.31
C ARG A 182 5.38 14.16 15.00
N ARG A 183 5.50 13.44 13.89
CA ARG A 183 5.32 14.02 12.55
C ARG A 183 3.83 13.95 12.27
N ASN A 184 3.21 15.10 12.05
CA ASN A 184 1.78 15.13 11.79
C ASN A 184 1.54 15.20 10.28
N LEU A 185 1.29 14.05 9.66
CA LEU A 185 0.93 14.01 8.25
C LEU A 185 -0.45 14.61 8.01
N VAL A 186 -0.57 15.41 6.95
CA VAL A 186 -1.85 15.95 6.45
C VAL A 186 -2.58 14.91 5.56
N VAL A 187 -2.02 13.70 5.45
CA VAL A 187 -2.61 12.57 4.73
C VAL A 187 -3.83 12.06 5.48
N ARG A 188 -4.93 11.84 4.76
CA ARG A 188 -6.11 11.16 5.33
C ARG A 188 -5.84 9.66 5.39
N LEU A 189 -5.92 9.08 6.57
CA LEU A 189 -5.59 7.68 6.82
C LEU A 189 -6.85 6.88 7.11
N VAL A 190 -7.03 5.76 6.39
CA VAL A 190 -7.90 4.66 6.79
C VAL A 190 -7.03 3.52 7.28
N GLN A 191 -6.97 3.36 8.60
CA GLN A 191 -6.34 2.22 9.25
C GLN A 191 -7.33 1.08 9.34
N VAL A 192 -6.93 -0.11 8.88
CA VAL A 192 -7.74 -1.33 8.94
C VAL A 192 -6.98 -2.38 9.74
N HIS A 193 -7.63 -3.09 10.67
CA HIS A 193 -6.99 -4.17 11.41
C HIS A 193 -7.99 -5.22 11.91
N GLY A 194 -7.53 -6.48 11.98
CA GLY A 194 -8.30 -7.55 12.63
C GLY A 194 -8.30 -7.38 14.15
N THR A 195 -9.40 -7.70 14.80
CA THR A 195 -9.54 -7.62 16.27
C THR A 195 -8.61 -8.56 17.03
N SER A 196 -8.13 -9.62 16.37
CA SER A 196 -7.21 -10.63 16.92
C SER A 196 -5.81 -10.54 16.31
N ASP A 197 -5.51 -9.46 15.56
CA ASP A 197 -4.20 -9.26 14.95
C ASP A 197 -3.10 -9.08 16.02
N PRO A 198 -2.13 -10.01 16.16
CA PRO A 198 -1.12 -9.93 17.21
C PRO A 198 -0.14 -8.77 17.02
N TRP A 199 -0.07 -8.17 15.83
CA TRP A 199 0.78 -7.01 15.55
C TRP A 199 0.05 -5.66 15.70
N ALA A 200 -1.24 -5.67 16.05
CA ALA A 200 -2.04 -4.46 16.24
C ALA A 200 -1.40 -3.42 17.21
N PRO A 201 -0.79 -3.80 18.35
CA PRO A 201 -0.11 -2.83 19.22
C PRO A 201 1.00 -2.05 18.50
N GLY A 202 1.78 -2.73 17.66
CA GLY A 202 2.83 -2.11 16.83
C GLY A 202 2.22 -1.20 15.76
N GLY A 203 1.20 -1.67 15.04
CA GLY A 203 0.47 -0.86 14.07
C GLY A 203 -0.11 0.42 14.66
N ASN A 204 -0.76 0.32 15.81
CA ASN A 204 -1.31 1.46 16.54
C ASN A 204 -0.21 2.44 16.99
N ARG A 205 0.99 1.93 17.36
CA ARG A 205 2.16 2.79 17.63
C ARG A 205 2.57 3.54 16.36
N LEU A 206 2.69 2.86 15.22
CA LEU A 206 3.05 3.50 13.95
C LEU A 206 2.08 4.63 13.60
N VAL A 207 0.78 4.36 13.66
CA VAL A 207 -0.25 5.35 13.30
C VAL A 207 -0.22 6.55 14.24
N ARG A 208 -0.22 6.30 15.56
CA ARG A 208 -0.21 7.35 16.58
C ARG A 208 1.04 8.25 16.51
N THR A 209 2.17 7.70 16.09
CA THR A 209 3.43 8.45 16.01
C THR A 209 3.47 9.32 14.75
N HIS A 210 2.95 8.87 13.61
CA HIS A 210 3.21 9.52 12.31
C HIS A 210 1.99 10.16 11.62
N PHE A 211 0.76 9.86 12.04
CA PHE A 211 -0.45 10.34 11.37
C PHE A 211 -1.30 11.23 12.28
N SER A 212 -2.01 12.17 11.68
CA SER A 212 -2.96 13.03 12.40
C SER A 212 -4.14 12.22 12.90
N ALA A 213 -4.40 12.29 14.21
CA ALA A 213 -5.58 11.68 14.81
C ALA A 213 -6.89 12.22 14.18
N SER A 214 -6.94 13.52 13.83
CA SER A 214 -8.15 14.12 13.23
C SER A 214 -8.43 13.63 11.80
N LEU A 215 -7.38 13.26 11.07
CA LEU A 215 -7.44 12.77 9.70
C LEU A 215 -7.37 11.24 9.60
N THR A 216 -7.38 10.55 10.74
CA THR A 216 -7.36 9.09 10.79
C THR A 216 -8.76 8.55 11.06
N ARG A 217 -9.12 7.49 10.33
CA ARG A 217 -10.28 6.64 10.56
C ARG A 217 -9.79 5.21 10.77
N THR A 218 -10.35 4.53 11.76
CA THR A 218 -9.94 3.16 12.11
C THR A 218 -11.11 2.23 11.93
N VAL A 219 -10.93 1.18 11.13
CA VAL A 219 -11.89 0.11 10.91
C VAL A 219 -11.34 -1.19 11.48
N ALA A 220 -11.98 -1.70 12.53
CA ALA A 220 -11.69 -3.01 13.10
C ALA A 220 -12.68 -4.05 12.56
N PHE A 221 -12.21 -5.26 12.27
CA PHE A 221 -13.08 -6.36 11.81
C PHE A 221 -12.77 -7.68 12.54
N PRO A 222 -13.74 -8.60 12.68
CA PRO A 222 -13.48 -9.92 13.26
C PRO A 222 -12.49 -10.72 12.40
N GLY A 223 -11.25 -10.85 12.89
CA GLY A 223 -10.20 -11.56 12.17
C GLY A 223 -8.80 -11.33 12.76
N ASP A 224 -7.82 -11.98 12.15
CA ASP A 224 -6.42 -11.93 12.55
C ASP A 224 -5.63 -10.92 11.68
N HIS A 225 -4.37 -11.23 11.36
CA HIS A 225 -3.50 -10.41 10.53
C HIS A 225 -3.74 -10.67 9.03
N GLN A 226 -4.79 -10.05 8.49
CA GLN A 226 -5.24 -10.31 7.12
C GLN A 226 -5.97 -9.13 6.48
N VAL A 227 -6.17 -9.21 5.17
CA VAL A 227 -7.04 -8.29 4.43
C VAL A 227 -8.51 -8.70 4.65
N PRO A 228 -9.43 -7.78 5.00
CA PRO A 228 -10.83 -8.13 5.20
C PRO A 228 -11.46 -8.62 3.88
N SER A 229 -12.25 -9.67 3.97
CA SER A 229 -12.90 -10.31 2.81
C SER A 229 -14.41 -10.50 2.96
N ALA A 230 -14.95 -10.45 4.17
CA ALA A 230 -16.39 -10.51 4.39
C ALA A 230 -17.05 -9.23 3.87
N ALA A 231 -18.18 -9.37 3.18
CA ALA A 231 -18.85 -8.26 2.48
C ALA A 231 -19.15 -7.06 3.40
N LYS A 232 -19.55 -7.34 4.64
CA LYS A 232 -19.80 -6.31 5.66
C LYS A 232 -18.55 -5.50 5.98
N ASP A 233 -17.42 -6.17 6.21
CA ASP A 233 -16.16 -5.53 6.59
C ASP A 233 -15.57 -4.74 5.43
N VAL A 234 -15.64 -5.31 4.22
CA VAL A 234 -15.25 -4.62 2.98
C VAL A 234 -16.10 -3.35 2.77
N ALA A 235 -17.40 -3.41 3.00
CA ALA A 235 -18.28 -2.24 2.89
C ALA A 235 -17.93 -1.14 3.90
N MET A 236 -17.63 -1.51 5.15
CA MET A 236 -17.17 -0.55 6.18
C MET A 236 -15.87 0.14 5.76
N VAL A 237 -14.86 -0.63 5.32
CA VAL A 237 -13.59 -0.05 4.85
C VAL A 237 -13.82 0.86 3.64
N SER A 238 -14.62 0.41 2.66
CA SER A 238 -14.89 1.19 1.44
C SER A 238 -15.58 2.51 1.75
N SER A 239 -16.55 2.50 2.67
CA SER A 239 -17.26 3.70 3.12
C SER A 239 -16.30 4.73 3.73
N GLU A 240 -15.37 4.30 4.59
CA GLU A 240 -14.37 5.20 5.18
C GLU A 240 -13.37 5.72 4.14
N VAL A 241 -12.97 4.90 3.16
CA VAL A 241 -12.08 5.31 2.07
C VAL A 241 -12.76 6.38 1.19
N ILE A 242 -14.02 6.15 0.80
CA ILE A 242 -14.78 7.10 -0.01
C ILE A 242 -14.98 8.41 0.75
N SER A 243 -15.41 8.34 2.01
CA SER A 243 -15.59 9.52 2.87
C SER A 243 -14.29 10.32 3.04
N ALA A 244 -13.17 9.64 3.30
CA ALA A 244 -11.86 10.27 3.40
C ALA A 244 -11.45 10.94 2.08
N TRP A 245 -11.70 10.31 0.94
CA TRP A 245 -11.37 10.87 -0.37
C TRP A 245 -12.22 12.11 -0.70
N GLU A 246 -13.54 12.01 -0.57
CA GLU A 246 -14.47 13.08 -0.96
C GLU A 246 -14.33 14.33 -0.07
N LEU A 247 -14.01 14.16 1.22
CA LEU A 247 -13.67 15.29 2.10
C LEU A 247 -12.41 16.04 1.64
N GLY A 248 -11.54 15.41 0.85
CA GLY A 248 -10.34 16.03 0.28
C GLY A 248 -10.61 16.81 -1.00
N GLU A 249 -11.62 16.40 -1.77
CA GLU A 249 -12.00 17.05 -3.03
C GLU A 249 -12.88 18.29 -2.83
N ALA A 250 -13.56 18.40 -1.69
CA ALA A 250 -14.41 19.53 -1.34
C ALA A 250 -13.68 20.72 -0.68
N SER A 251 -12.38 20.58 -0.39
CA SER A 251 -11.54 21.53 0.35
C SER A 251 -10.42 22.08 -0.51
#